data_AF-A0A538Q922-F1
#
_entry.id   AF-A0A538Q922-F1
#
_cell.length_a   1.000
_cell.length_b   1.000
_cell.length_c   1.000
_cell.angle_alpha   90.00
_cell.angle_beta   90.00
_cell.angle_gamma   90.00
#
_symmetry.space_group_name_H-M   'P 1'
#
loop_
_entity.id
_entity.type
_entity.pdbx_description
1 polymer ?
#
loop_
_entity_poly.entity_id
_entity_poly.type
_entity_poly.pdbx_seq_one_letter_code
_entity_poly.pdbx_strand_id
1 'polypeptide(L)'
;MKGGVTPRAMSGYNDGVVDGRPLMPPTSLCIVARSMTGFSERERIARSFSVVLVSCGIALVAVACSLGGCDFREQLDGRNRNRKGNRLFRDTQFVDAVAEYQKALTEVDDPKIHYNLGQAYSKVVKAGYDGPILLGLPGDFVCRQVPGVKLVQAGACVKEGDRHFAECGSAKTSPIEKAIAELNGKLKDETDDDKKKDLKTQIGDKQQELSRFQCSSTARCVEGQFCSLTSPELAELAAQHFLIWIKAQPSDEDIKKLLAAASRDLQEAKDQTRKQMTLLWTDTEQFKQALDYWEGLLREKPNDPEIMGNLAGINLKAGNWRKAIEWYNKVAEVTNDASSKVATYQYIGNLAWSKLNSRTLIGAEAIELADRGIGALQRAAEIDPKNPRPVGTAASLFNFRSTAHGASFAAAIDRTSQKDLSEHTRVLLDEAKKAQGQPTGSPTTPAAGSTSSAPSGSGSAGAPASGGSGSSAQPAAGSATARTGSGAGAPPTPPAPATAPGGAAKAPTSGSGAAAAPPRPATPAAPPPEKPATQAPAPAPEKPPAEPTPPAAPSSGGSAEKSGG
;
A
#
# COMPACT_ATOMS: atom_id res chain seq x y z
N MET A 1 -50.17 -38.81 69.94
CA MET A 1 -48.91 -38.06 69.82
C MET A 1 -48.07 -38.73 68.75
N LYS A 2 -47.47 -37.93 67.87
CA LYS A 2 -47.24 -38.20 66.44
C LYS A 2 -46.09 -39.19 66.16
N GLY A 3 -46.37 -40.18 65.31
CA GLY A 3 -45.37 -40.90 64.51
C GLY A 3 -44.90 -40.03 63.33
N GLY A 4 -43.99 -40.46 62.46
CA GLY A 4 -43.38 -41.74 62.19
C GLY A 4 -42.48 -41.55 60.97
N VAL A 5 -41.57 -42.49 60.79
CA VAL A 5 -40.37 -42.49 59.93
C VAL A 5 -40.67 -42.50 58.41
N THR A 6 -39.72 -41.91 57.65
CA THR A 6 -39.37 -41.84 56.19
C THR A 6 -39.82 -42.97 55.23
N PRO A 7 -39.49 -43.00 53.90
CA PRO A 7 -38.96 -42.02 52.91
C PRO A 7 -39.69 -42.02 51.52
N ARG A 8 -39.44 -41.04 50.63
CA ARG A 8 -39.30 -41.31 49.17
C ARG A 8 -38.67 -40.15 48.38
N ALA A 9 -37.80 -40.52 47.46
CA ALA A 9 -36.97 -39.69 46.59
C ALA A 9 -37.72 -39.04 45.41
N MET A 10 -37.18 -37.94 44.89
CA MET A 10 -36.97 -37.71 43.45
C MET A 10 -35.83 -36.69 43.22
N SER A 11 -34.72 -37.23 42.67
CA SER A 11 -33.79 -36.66 41.69
C SER A 11 -33.52 -35.14 41.73
N GLY A 12 -32.53 -34.74 42.53
CA GLY A 12 -31.77 -33.51 42.32
C GLY A 12 -30.61 -33.79 41.35
N TYR A 13 -30.60 -33.08 40.22
CA TYR A 13 -29.50 -33.08 39.26
C TYR A 13 -28.45 -32.07 39.76
N ASN A 14 -27.26 -32.55 40.12
CA ASN A 14 -26.16 -31.72 40.60
C ASN A 14 -25.09 -31.57 39.51
N ASP A 15 -24.44 -30.42 39.57
CA ASP A 15 -23.55 -29.79 38.61
C ASP A 15 -22.27 -30.55 38.21
N GLY A 16 -21.81 -30.22 37.01
CA GLY A 16 -20.44 -30.42 36.52
C GLY A 16 -20.07 -29.29 35.53
N VAL A 17 -19.77 -28.11 36.06
CA VAL A 17 -19.07 -26.97 35.42
C VAL A 17 -17.65 -27.46 35.03
N VAL A 18 -16.95 -27.09 33.95
CA VAL A 18 -16.35 -25.80 33.54
C VAL A 18 -15.77 -26.03 32.12
N ASP A 19 -16.19 -25.33 31.07
CA ASP A 19 -15.44 -24.20 30.49
C ASP A 19 -16.40 -23.21 29.81
N GLY A 20 -17.17 -22.50 30.64
CA GLY A 20 -18.00 -21.39 30.21
C GLY A 20 -17.22 -20.09 30.33
N ARG A 21 -16.65 -19.58 29.22
CA ARG A 21 -16.57 -18.12 29.10
C ARG A 21 -18.01 -17.62 29.05
N PRO A 22 -18.41 -16.61 29.84
CA PRO A 22 -19.74 -16.07 29.73
C PRO A 22 -19.92 -15.55 28.30
N LEU A 23 -20.83 -16.17 27.55
CA LEU A 23 -21.36 -15.58 26.32
C LEU A 23 -21.88 -14.20 26.74
N MET A 24 -21.26 -13.15 26.20
CA MET A 24 -21.67 -11.78 26.49
C MET A 24 -23.18 -11.67 26.27
N PRO A 25 -23.92 -10.97 27.15
CA PRO A 25 -25.32 -10.65 26.86
C PRO A 25 -25.38 -9.97 25.49
N PRO A 26 -26.39 -10.27 24.64
CA PRO A 26 -26.47 -9.70 23.31
C PRO A 26 -26.69 -8.19 23.44
N THR A 27 -25.61 -7.42 23.45
CA THR A 27 -25.68 -6.01 23.08
C THR A 27 -26.16 -6.02 21.64
N SER A 28 -27.40 -5.57 21.42
CA SER A 28 -28.01 -5.42 20.10
C SER A 28 -27.23 -4.36 19.32
N LEU A 29 -26.06 -4.76 18.81
CA LEU A 29 -25.17 -3.95 18.03
C LEU A 29 -25.82 -3.76 16.66
N CYS A 30 -26.45 -2.60 16.43
CA CYS A 30 -26.97 -2.17 15.14
C CYS A 30 -25.81 -1.88 14.17
N ILE A 31 -25.09 -2.93 13.74
CA ILE A 31 -23.97 -2.81 12.81
C ILE A 31 -24.54 -2.83 11.40
N VAL A 32 -24.67 -1.64 10.82
CA VAL A 32 -24.91 -1.47 9.39
C VAL A 32 -23.57 -1.32 8.70
N ALA A 33 -23.33 -2.04 7.59
CA ALA A 33 -22.09 -1.91 6.86
C ALA A 33 -21.95 -0.47 6.35
N ARG A 34 -20.92 0.24 6.84
CA ARG A 34 -20.51 1.53 6.29
C ARG A 34 -19.55 1.29 5.14
N SER A 35 -19.60 2.16 4.14
CA SER A 35 -18.55 2.22 3.13
C SER A 35 -17.22 2.55 3.82
N MET A 36 -16.40 1.54 4.08
CA MET A 36 -14.96 1.74 4.21
C MET A 36 -14.43 2.03 2.82
N THR A 37 -13.94 3.25 2.63
CA THR A 37 -13.40 3.77 1.37
C THR A 37 -12.12 3.05 0.90
N GLY A 38 -11.60 2.08 1.65
CA GLY A 38 -10.29 1.48 1.38
C GLY A 38 -10.19 0.50 0.20
N PHE A 39 -11.29 -0.09 -0.29
CA PHE A 39 -11.20 -1.09 -1.37
C PHE A 39 -11.54 -0.54 -2.76
N SER A 40 -12.45 0.44 -2.88
CA SER A 40 -12.80 1.05 -4.18
C SER A 40 -11.90 2.23 -4.57
N GLU A 41 -11.05 2.71 -3.66
CA GLU A 41 -10.12 3.80 -3.99
C GLU A 41 -8.97 3.32 -4.87
N ARG A 42 -8.57 2.04 -4.86
CA ARG A 42 -7.45 1.57 -5.70
C ARG A 42 -7.76 1.58 -7.19
N GLU A 43 -8.98 1.22 -7.59
CA GLU A 43 -9.42 1.37 -8.99
C GLU A 43 -9.62 2.84 -9.39
N ARG A 44 -10.03 3.71 -8.45
CA ARG A 44 -10.16 5.15 -8.71
C ARG A 44 -8.82 5.85 -8.78
N ILE A 45 -7.86 5.51 -7.93
CA ILE A 45 -6.52 6.09 -7.87
C ILE A 45 -5.72 5.68 -9.11
N ALA A 46 -5.85 4.44 -9.60
CA ALA A 46 -5.27 4.02 -10.88
C ALA A 46 -5.83 4.81 -12.08
N ARG A 47 -7.10 5.27 -12.03
CA ARG A 47 -7.68 6.18 -13.02
C ARG A 47 -7.37 7.66 -12.78
N SER A 48 -6.95 8.05 -11.57
CA SER A 48 -6.72 9.44 -11.18
C SER A 48 -5.26 9.90 -11.37
N PHE A 49 -4.30 8.98 -11.37
CA PHE A 49 -2.88 9.31 -11.58
C PHE A 49 -2.50 9.60 -13.03
N SER A 50 -3.43 9.48 -13.99
CA SER A 50 -3.23 9.96 -15.37
C SER A 50 -3.57 11.45 -15.57
N VAL A 51 -3.90 12.22 -14.52
CA VAL A 51 -4.39 13.62 -14.64
C VAL A 51 -3.41 14.67 -14.09
N VAL A 52 -2.14 14.33 -13.82
CA VAL A 52 -1.14 15.34 -13.34
C VAL A 52 -0.31 15.98 -14.48
N LEU A 53 -0.66 15.73 -15.75
CA LEU A 53 -0.11 16.53 -16.86
C LEU A 53 -1.25 17.14 -17.67
N VAL A 54 -1.09 18.44 -17.93
CA VAL A 54 -1.89 19.32 -18.82
C VAL A 54 -2.83 20.28 -18.09
N SER A 55 -2.23 21.34 -17.56
CA SER A 55 -2.78 22.67 -17.28
C SER A 55 -3.30 23.43 -18.53
N CYS A 56 -3.66 22.73 -19.62
CA CYS A 56 -4.35 23.29 -20.80
C CYS A 56 -5.71 22.63 -21.10
N GLY A 57 -6.23 21.76 -20.22
CA GLY A 57 -7.46 21.01 -20.45
C GLY A 57 -8.75 21.59 -19.86
N ILE A 58 -8.74 22.81 -19.32
CA ILE A 58 -9.92 23.37 -18.60
C ILE A 58 -11.09 23.69 -19.56
N ALA A 59 -10.85 23.79 -20.87
CA ALA A 59 -11.91 24.03 -21.86
C ALA A 59 -12.58 22.75 -22.40
N LEU A 60 -12.00 21.55 -22.22
CA LEU A 60 -12.54 20.30 -22.77
C LEU A 60 -13.31 19.45 -21.77
N VAL A 61 -13.15 19.67 -20.46
CA VAL A 61 -13.96 19.01 -19.41
C VAL A 61 -15.39 19.56 -19.36
N ALA A 62 -15.62 20.79 -19.83
CA ALA A 62 -16.96 21.37 -19.91
C ALA A 62 -17.83 20.79 -21.05
N VAL A 63 -17.23 20.11 -22.04
CA VAL A 63 -17.96 19.53 -23.19
C VAL A 63 -18.19 18.01 -23.03
N ALA A 64 -17.48 17.34 -22.12
CA ALA A 64 -17.71 15.93 -21.81
C ALA A 64 -18.85 15.70 -20.78
N CYS A 65 -19.31 16.74 -20.08
CA CYS A 65 -20.37 16.64 -19.08
C CYS A 65 -21.81 16.75 -19.64
N SER A 66 -21.98 16.97 -20.94
CA SER A 66 -23.30 17.17 -21.57
C SER A 66 -23.88 15.94 -22.27
N LEU A 67 -23.20 14.79 -22.25
CA LEU A 67 -23.70 13.54 -22.86
C LEU A 67 -23.85 12.36 -21.88
N GLY A 68 -23.59 12.56 -20.58
CA GLY A 68 -23.71 11.53 -19.52
C GLY A 68 -24.56 11.95 -18.31
N GLY A 69 -25.48 12.91 -18.50
CA GLY A 69 -26.20 13.61 -17.43
C GLY A 69 -27.24 12.80 -16.63
N CYS A 70 -27.51 11.54 -16.99
CA CYS A 70 -28.48 10.71 -16.28
C CYS A 70 -27.82 9.76 -15.26
N ASP A 71 -26.67 9.16 -15.58
CA ASP A 71 -26.06 8.14 -14.71
C ASP A 71 -25.49 8.72 -13.40
N PHE A 72 -24.92 9.93 -13.42
CA PHE A 72 -24.27 10.48 -12.22
C PHE A 72 -25.30 10.98 -11.18
N ARG A 73 -26.46 11.48 -11.63
CA ARG A 73 -27.54 11.94 -10.75
C ARG A 73 -28.26 10.77 -10.10
N GLU A 74 -28.57 9.74 -10.88
CA GLU A 74 -29.19 8.50 -10.38
C GLU A 74 -28.28 7.76 -9.39
N GLN A 75 -26.97 7.65 -9.68
CA GLN A 75 -26.01 7.08 -8.73
C GLN A 75 -25.85 7.88 -7.43
N LEU A 76 -26.04 9.20 -7.48
CA LEU A 76 -25.98 10.05 -6.28
C LEU A 76 -27.19 9.80 -5.37
N ASP A 77 -28.38 9.65 -5.98
CA ASP A 77 -29.62 9.38 -5.27
C ASP A 77 -29.58 8.01 -4.58
N GLY A 78 -29.05 6.97 -5.24
CA GLY A 78 -28.97 5.64 -4.64
C GLY A 78 -28.06 5.59 -3.41
N ARG A 79 -26.93 6.31 -3.44
CA ARG A 79 -26.04 6.45 -2.26
C ARG A 79 -26.71 7.25 -1.13
N ASN A 80 -27.48 8.28 -1.45
CA ASN A 80 -28.20 9.07 -0.45
C ASN A 80 -29.33 8.25 0.19
N ARG A 81 -30.03 7.42 -0.59
CA ARG A 81 -31.03 6.47 -0.08
C ARG A 81 -30.42 5.40 0.81
N ASN A 82 -29.30 4.81 0.42
CA ASN A 82 -28.55 3.89 1.29
C ASN A 82 -28.18 4.56 2.63
N ARG A 83 -27.71 5.81 2.60
CA ARG A 83 -27.46 6.59 3.84
C ARG A 83 -28.72 6.83 4.66
N LYS A 84 -29.87 7.08 4.02
CA LYS A 84 -31.17 7.24 4.69
C LYS A 84 -31.63 5.93 5.32
N GLY A 85 -31.57 4.81 4.59
CA GLY A 85 -31.81 3.47 5.13
C GLY A 85 -30.92 3.16 6.34
N ASN A 86 -29.63 3.51 6.27
CA ASN A 86 -28.69 3.34 7.39
C ASN A 86 -29.07 4.16 8.64
N ARG A 87 -29.75 5.31 8.48
CA ARG A 87 -30.26 6.09 9.61
C ARG A 87 -31.50 5.41 10.20
N LEU A 88 -32.49 5.13 9.35
CA LEU A 88 -33.72 4.43 9.74
C LEU A 88 -33.45 3.11 10.46
N PHE A 89 -32.48 2.32 10.00
CA PHE A 89 -32.07 1.08 10.65
C PHE A 89 -31.52 1.30 12.07
N ARG A 90 -30.73 2.35 12.29
CA ARG A 90 -30.23 2.71 13.63
C ARG A 90 -31.33 3.19 14.54
N ASP A 91 -32.29 3.91 13.97
CA ASP A 91 -33.48 4.41 14.66
C ASP A 91 -34.52 3.29 14.87
N THR A 92 -34.16 2.02 14.59
CA THR A 92 -35.01 0.81 14.72
C THR A 92 -36.24 0.80 13.81
N GLN A 93 -36.30 1.71 12.84
CA GLN A 93 -37.34 1.79 11.81
C GLN A 93 -36.99 0.83 10.66
N PHE A 94 -36.94 -0.48 10.97
CA PHE A 94 -36.44 -1.50 10.04
C PHE A 94 -37.27 -1.60 8.76
N VAL A 95 -38.59 -1.44 8.85
CA VAL A 95 -39.51 -1.53 7.71
C VAL A 95 -39.29 -0.37 6.72
N ASP A 96 -39.10 0.85 7.21
CA ASP A 96 -38.76 2.00 6.35
C ASP A 96 -37.33 1.89 5.81
N ALA A 97 -36.40 1.32 6.60
CA ALA A 97 -35.05 1.05 6.14
C ALA A 97 -35.02 0.07 4.95
N VAL A 98 -35.80 -1.02 5.03
CA VAL A 98 -35.99 -1.98 3.92
C VAL A 98 -36.42 -1.23 2.65
N ALA A 99 -37.41 -0.34 2.73
CA ALA A 99 -37.92 0.39 1.57
C ALA A 99 -36.86 1.29 0.92
N GLU A 100 -36.07 2.00 1.73
CA GLU A 100 -35.00 2.86 1.22
C GLU A 100 -33.85 2.06 0.61
N TYR A 101 -33.48 0.92 1.19
CA TYR A 101 -32.46 0.04 0.61
C TYR A 101 -32.93 -0.61 -0.70
N GLN A 102 -34.18 -1.07 -0.75
CA GLN A 102 -34.77 -1.64 -1.95
C GLN A 102 -34.79 -0.62 -3.08
N LYS A 103 -35.16 0.63 -2.78
CA LYS A 103 -35.10 1.71 -3.77
C LYS A 103 -33.67 2.07 -4.14
N ALA A 104 -32.73 2.08 -3.18
CA ALA A 104 -31.32 2.33 -3.46
C ALA A 104 -30.73 1.32 -4.47
N LEU A 105 -31.12 0.05 -4.39
CA LEU A 105 -30.69 -0.99 -5.33
C LEU A 105 -31.24 -0.83 -6.75
N THR A 106 -32.32 -0.05 -6.94
CA THR A 106 -32.78 0.30 -8.29
C THR A 106 -31.92 1.36 -8.98
N GLU A 107 -31.07 2.04 -8.20
CA GLU A 107 -30.26 3.18 -8.66
C GLU A 107 -28.76 2.87 -8.60
N VAL A 108 -28.32 2.00 -7.68
CA VAL A 108 -26.92 1.60 -7.48
C VAL A 108 -26.83 0.11 -7.17
N ASP A 109 -26.09 -0.62 -8.01
CA ASP A 109 -25.68 -2.00 -7.73
C ASP A 109 -24.42 -1.98 -6.83
N ASP A 110 -24.61 -2.19 -5.53
CA ASP A 110 -23.54 -2.30 -4.53
C ASP A 110 -23.84 -3.49 -3.61
N PRO A 111 -22.97 -4.52 -3.58
CA PRO A 111 -23.11 -5.67 -2.70
C PRO A 111 -23.35 -5.32 -1.22
N LYS A 112 -22.81 -4.19 -0.74
CA LYS A 112 -23.01 -3.73 0.64
C LYS A 112 -24.47 -3.34 0.91
N ILE A 113 -25.20 -2.83 -0.09
CA ILE A 113 -26.62 -2.50 0.06
C ILE A 113 -27.42 -3.79 0.20
N HIS A 114 -27.07 -4.85 -0.54
CA HIS A 114 -27.67 -6.17 -0.34
C HIS A 114 -27.47 -6.71 1.10
N TYR A 115 -26.26 -6.59 1.65
CA TYR A 115 -26.02 -6.95 3.07
C TYR A 115 -26.90 -6.15 4.04
N ASN A 116 -26.98 -4.83 3.86
CA ASN A 116 -27.78 -3.96 4.73
C ASN A 116 -29.29 -4.26 4.61
N LEU A 117 -29.77 -4.53 3.39
CA LEU A 117 -31.15 -4.92 3.12
C LEU A 117 -31.48 -6.29 3.74
N GLY A 118 -30.60 -7.28 3.58
CA GLY A 118 -30.75 -8.59 4.22
C GLY A 118 -30.83 -8.49 5.73
N GLN A 119 -30.00 -7.64 6.35
CA GLN A 119 -30.10 -7.33 7.77
C GLN A 119 -31.43 -6.65 8.13
N ALA A 120 -31.88 -5.67 7.35
CA ALA A 120 -33.15 -4.99 7.61
C ALA A 120 -34.33 -5.96 7.57
N TYR A 121 -34.41 -6.84 6.57
CA TYR A 121 -35.40 -7.91 6.54
C TYR A 121 -35.31 -8.83 7.76
N SER A 122 -34.11 -9.28 8.14
CA SER A 122 -33.92 -10.18 9.30
C SER A 122 -34.41 -9.59 10.63
N LYS A 123 -34.44 -8.26 10.76
CA LYS A 123 -34.96 -7.56 11.95
C LYS A 123 -36.48 -7.47 11.98
N VAL A 124 -37.15 -7.62 10.83
CA VAL A 124 -38.62 -7.64 10.72
C VAL A 124 -39.19 -9.05 10.94
N VAL A 125 -38.41 -10.09 10.64
CA VAL A 125 -38.79 -11.50 10.82
C VAL A 125 -39.17 -11.81 12.28
N LYS A 126 -40.30 -12.49 12.47
CA LYS A 126 -40.76 -13.01 13.77
C LYS A 126 -40.63 -14.53 13.78
N ALA A 127 -39.72 -15.07 14.60
CA ALA A 127 -39.49 -16.51 14.67
C ALA A 127 -40.72 -17.25 15.21
N GLY A 128 -41.12 -18.34 14.55
CA GLY A 128 -42.27 -19.16 14.94
C GLY A 128 -43.65 -18.52 14.68
N TYR A 129 -43.71 -17.43 13.92
CA TYR A 129 -44.96 -16.75 13.55
C TYR A 129 -45.17 -16.79 12.04
N ASP A 130 -46.20 -17.50 11.57
CA ASP A 130 -46.50 -17.65 10.13
C ASP A 130 -47.59 -16.68 9.64
N GLY A 131 -48.14 -15.87 10.54
CA GLY A 131 -49.18 -14.90 10.20
C GLY A 131 -48.65 -13.68 9.42
N PRO A 132 -49.55 -12.78 8.98
CA PRO A 132 -49.15 -11.58 8.27
C PRO A 132 -48.39 -10.63 9.21
N ILE A 133 -47.23 -10.15 8.75
CA ILE A 133 -46.48 -9.05 9.33
C ILE A 133 -46.85 -7.79 8.56
N LEU A 134 -47.45 -6.84 9.25
CA LEU A 134 -47.90 -5.58 8.66
C LEU A 134 -46.70 -4.68 8.39
N LEU A 135 -46.59 -4.18 7.16
CA LEU A 135 -45.49 -3.31 6.72
C LEU A 135 -45.95 -1.86 6.59
N GLY A 136 -47.21 -1.60 6.22
CA GLY A 136 -47.72 -0.25 6.06
C GLY A 136 -49.17 -0.20 5.59
N LEU A 137 -49.70 1.01 5.50
CA LEU A 137 -51.00 1.30 4.90
C LEU A 137 -50.89 1.33 3.36
N PRO A 138 -51.98 1.04 2.64
CA PRO A 138 -52.03 1.17 1.18
C PRO A 138 -51.51 2.53 0.71
N GLY A 139 -50.59 2.53 -0.26
CA GLY A 139 -49.96 3.73 -0.81
C GLY A 139 -48.68 4.18 -0.11
N ASP A 140 -48.36 3.62 1.06
CA ASP A 140 -47.10 3.91 1.74
C ASP A 140 -45.89 3.56 0.87
N PHE A 141 -44.79 4.28 1.09
CA PHE A 141 -43.56 4.08 0.33
C PHE A 141 -43.08 2.62 0.40
N VAL A 142 -43.12 2.00 1.58
CA VAL A 142 -42.76 0.59 1.77
C VAL A 142 -43.59 -0.36 0.91
N CYS A 143 -44.91 -0.17 0.82
CA CYS A 143 -45.79 -1.04 0.03
C CYS A 143 -45.49 -0.96 -1.47
N ARG A 144 -44.87 0.12 -1.95
CA ARG A 144 -44.46 0.28 -3.34
C ARG A 144 -43.06 -0.28 -3.63
N GLN A 145 -42.19 -0.33 -2.63
CA GLN A 145 -40.82 -0.78 -2.83
C GLN A 145 -40.66 -2.27 -2.56
N VAL A 146 -41.27 -2.79 -1.49
CA VAL A 146 -41.08 -4.18 -1.07
C VAL A 146 -41.78 -5.12 -2.06
N PRO A 147 -41.06 -6.08 -2.67
CA PRO A 147 -41.66 -7.02 -3.61
C PRO A 147 -42.58 -8.02 -2.89
N GLY A 148 -43.63 -8.47 -3.59
CA GLY A 148 -44.48 -9.58 -3.14
C GLY A 148 -45.51 -9.26 -2.06
N VAL A 149 -45.65 -7.99 -1.64
CA VAL A 149 -46.58 -7.59 -0.59
C VAL A 149 -48.04 -7.91 -0.94
N LYS A 150 -48.80 -8.36 0.05
CA LYS A 150 -50.23 -8.69 -0.05
C LYS A 150 -51.06 -7.79 0.86
N LEU A 151 -52.23 -7.38 0.40
CA LEU A 151 -53.17 -6.61 1.22
C LEU A 151 -53.96 -7.54 2.14
N VAL A 152 -53.94 -7.27 3.43
CA VAL A 152 -54.69 -8.01 4.45
C VAL A 152 -55.51 -7.06 5.29
N GLN A 153 -56.71 -7.49 5.71
CA GLN A 153 -57.51 -6.75 6.67
C GLN A 153 -56.97 -7.00 8.07
N ALA A 154 -56.53 -5.95 8.76
CA ALA A 154 -55.98 -6.04 10.11
C ALA A 154 -56.25 -4.76 10.91
N GLY A 155 -56.08 -4.83 12.23
CA GLY A 155 -56.01 -3.65 13.08
C GLY A 155 -54.60 -3.51 13.64
N ALA A 156 -54.06 -2.29 13.59
CA ALA A 156 -52.73 -2.01 14.09
C ALA A 156 -52.66 -0.70 14.89
N CYS A 157 -51.83 -0.71 15.93
CA CYS A 157 -51.49 0.50 16.66
C CYS A 157 -50.58 1.38 15.80
N VAL A 158 -51.06 2.56 15.43
CA VAL A 158 -50.31 3.51 14.60
C VAL A 158 -49.98 4.74 15.44
N LYS A 159 -48.69 5.11 15.44
CA LYS A 159 -48.19 6.36 15.99
C LYS A 159 -47.67 7.22 14.84
N GLU A 160 -47.87 8.53 14.93
CA GLU A 160 -47.40 9.45 13.90
C GLU A 160 -45.85 9.40 13.83
N GLY A 161 -45.32 9.05 12.65
CA GLY A 161 -43.89 8.91 12.41
C GLY A 161 -43.25 7.58 12.87
N ASP A 162 -44.01 6.62 13.39
CA ASP A 162 -43.47 5.33 13.83
C ASP A 162 -44.33 4.14 13.35
N ARG A 163 -43.68 3.17 12.70
CA ARG A 163 -44.31 1.97 12.10
C ARG A 163 -44.09 0.74 12.98
N HIS A 164 -44.50 0.84 14.24
CA HIS A 164 -44.59 -0.31 15.14
C HIS A 164 -46.03 -0.82 15.20
N PHE A 165 -46.37 -1.72 14.27
CA PHE A 165 -47.70 -2.31 14.21
C PHE A 165 -47.85 -3.44 15.22
N ALA A 166 -48.16 -3.09 16.48
CA ALA A 166 -48.78 -4.04 17.39
C ALA A 166 -50.21 -4.30 16.93
N GLU A 167 -50.64 -5.56 16.92
CA GLU A 167 -52.02 -5.91 16.54
C GLU A 167 -53.01 -5.28 17.52
N CYS A 168 -54.10 -4.71 16.99
CA CYS A 168 -55.19 -4.15 17.77
C CYS A 168 -56.52 -4.39 17.06
N GLY A 169 -57.61 -3.99 17.70
CA GLY A 169 -58.93 -3.92 17.08
C GLY A 169 -59.87 -5.05 17.47
N SER A 170 -61.13 -4.83 17.14
CA SER A 170 -62.30 -5.64 17.51
C SER A 170 -62.15 -7.10 17.12
N ALA A 171 -61.56 -7.40 15.96
CA ALA A 171 -61.33 -8.77 15.51
C ALA A 171 -60.50 -9.61 16.50
N LYS A 172 -59.58 -8.99 17.27
CA LYS A 172 -58.75 -9.64 18.27
C LYS A 172 -59.31 -9.46 19.69
N THR A 173 -59.88 -8.30 19.99
CA THR A 173 -60.38 -7.98 21.34
C THR A 173 -61.76 -8.57 21.63
N SER A 174 -62.68 -8.61 20.65
CA SER A 174 -64.06 -9.04 20.87
C SER A 174 -64.21 -10.50 21.34
N PRO A 175 -63.44 -11.49 20.84
CA PRO A 175 -63.49 -12.85 21.40
C PRO A 175 -63.04 -12.91 22.86
N ILE A 176 -62.03 -12.11 23.24
CA ILE A 176 -61.50 -12.06 24.60
C ILE A 176 -62.49 -11.35 25.54
N GLU A 177 -63.06 -10.23 25.10
CA GLU A 177 -64.10 -9.50 25.82
C GLU A 177 -65.33 -10.38 26.08
N LYS A 178 -65.75 -11.17 25.07
CA LYS A 178 -66.83 -12.14 25.23
C LYS A 178 -66.50 -13.23 26.25
N ALA A 179 -65.26 -13.76 26.23
CA ALA A 179 -64.81 -14.75 27.21
C ALA A 179 -64.78 -14.17 28.64
N ILE A 180 -64.32 -12.92 28.79
CA ILE A 180 -64.34 -12.20 30.08
C ILE A 180 -65.78 -12.01 30.57
N ALA A 181 -66.72 -11.63 29.69
CA ALA A 181 -68.12 -11.46 30.05
C ALA A 181 -68.76 -12.79 30.50
N GLU A 182 -68.46 -13.90 29.83
CA GLU A 182 -68.92 -15.24 30.21
C GLU A 182 -68.36 -15.68 31.57
N LEU A 183 -67.06 -15.49 31.81
CA LEU A 183 -66.42 -15.80 33.08
C LEU A 183 -66.99 -14.95 34.23
N ASN A 184 -67.29 -13.67 33.97
CA ASN A 184 -67.96 -12.80 34.93
C ASN A 184 -69.40 -13.23 35.24
N GLY A 185 -70.11 -13.81 34.25
CA GLY A 185 -71.42 -14.44 34.48
C GLY A 185 -71.30 -15.62 35.43
N LYS A 186 -70.37 -16.55 35.14
CA LYS A 186 -70.09 -17.72 36.00
C LYS A 186 -69.69 -17.31 37.42
N LEU A 187 -68.90 -16.24 37.57
CA LEU A 187 -68.48 -15.74 38.87
C LEU A 187 -69.65 -15.21 39.73
N LYS A 188 -70.70 -14.67 39.10
CA LYS A 188 -71.89 -14.17 39.81
C LYS A 188 -72.78 -15.29 40.34
N ASP A 189 -72.89 -16.38 39.58
CA ASP A 189 -73.77 -17.51 39.92
C ASP A 189 -73.07 -18.56 40.81
N GLU A 190 -71.74 -18.51 40.91
CA GLU A 190 -70.97 -19.43 41.74
C GLU A 190 -71.12 -19.10 43.24
N THR A 191 -71.26 -20.13 44.06
CA THR A 191 -71.43 -20.00 45.52
C THR A 191 -70.22 -20.48 46.30
N ASP A 192 -69.37 -21.31 45.69
CA ASP A 192 -68.13 -21.83 46.27
C ASP A 192 -66.97 -20.83 46.21
N ASP A 193 -66.34 -20.55 47.36
CA ASP A 193 -65.30 -19.53 47.48
C ASP A 193 -63.98 -19.91 46.79
N ASP A 194 -63.63 -21.20 46.73
CA ASP A 194 -62.42 -21.66 46.05
C ASP A 194 -62.59 -21.55 44.53
N LYS A 195 -63.76 -21.90 44.00
CA LYS A 195 -64.09 -21.73 42.57
C LYS A 195 -64.18 -20.26 42.16
N LYS A 196 -64.69 -19.37 43.04
CA LYS A 196 -64.66 -17.92 42.80
C LYS A 196 -63.24 -17.39 42.67
N LYS A 197 -62.30 -17.90 43.46
CA LYS A 197 -60.89 -17.50 43.38
C LYS A 197 -60.27 -17.93 42.04
N ASP A 198 -60.54 -19.15 41.59
CA ASP A 198 -60.06 -19.64 40.30
C ASP A 198 -60.63 -18.82 39.11
N LEU A 199 -61.95 -18.57 39.11
CA LEU A 199 -62.59 -17.73 38.09
C LEU A 199 -62.01 -16.31 38.05
N LYS A 200 -61.69 -15.71 39.19
CA LYS A 200 -61.00 -14.39 39.25
C LYS A 200 -59.61 -14.44 38.63
N THR A 201 -58.85 -15.52 38.85
CA THR A 201 -57.54 -15.71 38.21
C THR A 201 -57.70 -15.81 36.69
N GLN A 202 -58.64 -16.63 36.20
CA GLN A 202 -58.90 -16.77 34.77
C GLN A 202 -59.36 -15.44 34.12
N ILE A 203 -60.19 -14.65 34.81
CA ILE A 203 -60.57 -13.30 34.37
C ILE A 203 -59.34 -12.38 34.31
N GLY A 204 -58.48 -12.42 35.33
CA GLY A 204 -57.23 -11.67 35.37
C GLY A 204 -56.30 -12.00 34.20
N ASP A 205 -56.13 -13.29 33.91
CA ASP A 205 -55.32 -13.76 32.78
C ASP A 205 -55.89 -13.27 31.44
N LYS A 206 -57.21 -13.33 31.27
CA LYS A 206 -57.89 -12.84 30.07
C LYS A 206 -57.84 -11.31 29.96
N GLN A 207 -57.91 -10.58 31.06
CA GLN A 207 -57.74 -9.14 31.09
C GLN A 207 -56.29 -8.75 30.70
N GLN A 208 -55.30 -9.52 31.16
CA GLN A 208 -53.91 -9.36 30.76
C GLN A 208 -53.72 -9.68 29.27
N GLU A 209 -54.36 -10.72 28.75
CA GLU A 209 -54.37 -11.04 27.32
C GLU A 209 -54.97 -9.89 26.50
N LEU A 210 -56.12 -9.35 26.92
CA LEU A 210 -56.79 -8.21 26.30
C LEU A 210 -55.89 -6.97 26.26
N SER A 211 -55.14 -6.71 27.34
CA SER A 211 -54.24 -5.56 27.43
C SER A 211 -53.10 -5.57 26.40
N ARG A 212 -52.74 -6.74 25.84
CA ARG A 212 -51.72 -6.86 24.78
C ARG A 212 -52.15 -6.28 23.44
N PHE A 213 -53.47 -6.17 23.22
CA PHE A 213 -54.07 -5.65 21.99
C PHE A 213 -54.58 -4.21 22.16
N GLN A 214 -54.37 -3.61 23.34
CA GLN A 214 -54.64 -2.20 23.57
C GLN A 214 -53.41 -1.38 23.19
N CYS A 215 -53.63 -0.36 22.37
CA CYS A 215 -52.56 0.54 21.99
C CYS A 215 -52.09 1.38 23.17
N SER A 216 -50.80 1.72 23.21
CA SER A 216 -50.28 2.69 24.18
C SER A 216 -51.02 4.02 24.07
N SER A 217 -51.01 4.83 25.13
CA SER A 217 -51.66 6.15 25.15
C SER A 217 -51.22 7.10 24.03
N THR A 218 -50.08 6.83 23.39
CA THR A 218 -49.54 7.63 22.27
C THR A 218 -49.86 7.06 20.88
N ALA A 219 -50.55 5.92 20.80
CA ALA A 219 -50.87 5.23 19.56
C ALA A 219 -52.39 5.04 19.43
N ARG A 220 -52.92 5.20 18.21
CA ARG A 220 -54.33 4.95 17.91
C ARG A 220 -54.48 3.61 17.21
N CYS A 221 -55.53 2.86 17.55
CA CYS A 221 -55.86 1.66 16.80
C CYS A 221 -56.49 2.05 15.45
N VAL A 222 -55.91 1.56 14.36
CA VAL A 222 -56.43 1.76 13.01
C VAL A 222 -56.77 0.39 12.43
N GLU A 223 -58.05 0.18 12.13
CA GLU A 223 -58.55 -1.01 11.43
C GLU A 223 -58.71 -0.70 9.94
N GLY A 224 -58.18 -1.56 9.08
CA GLY A 224 -58.18 -1.33 7.65
C GLY A 224 -57.40 -2.37 6.85
N GLN A 225 -57.17 -2.06 5.59
CA GLN A 225 -56.24 -2.84 4.78
C GLN A 225 -54.80 -2.41 5.08
N PHE A 226 -53.90 -3.38 5.15
CA PHE A 226 -52.46 -3.19 5.33
C PHE A 226 -51.71 -4.01 4.30
N CYS A 227 -50.60 -3.48 3.76
CA CYS A 227 -49.67 -4.31 3.01
C CYS A 227 -48.84 -5.14 3.98
N SER A 228 -48.67 -6.42 3.67
CA SER A 228 -48.07 -7.40 4.56
C SER A 228 -47.29 -8.46 3.80
N LEU A 229 -46.39 -9.11 4.53
CA LEU A 229 -45.70 -10.33 4.15
C LEU A 229 -45.74 -11.30 5.33
N THR A 230 -45.61 -12.59 5.06
CA THR A 230 -45.41 -13.58 6.12
C THR A 230 -43.96 -13.58 6.58
N SER A 231 -43.72 -14.10 7.79
CA SER A 231 -42.36 -14.23 8.33
C SER A 231 -41.43 -15.09 7.45
N PRO A 232 -41.87 -16.24 6.88
CA PRO A 232 -41.06 -17.00 5.93
C PRO A 232 -40.72 -16.24 4.64
N GLU A 233 -41.66 -15.46 4.09
CA GLU A 233 -41.39 -14.63 2.89
C GLU A 233 -40.31 -13.57 3.16
N LEU A 234 -40.34 -12.92 4.33
CA LEU A 234 -39.32 -11.95 4.74
C LEU A 234 -37.96 -12.61 4.99
N ALA A 235 -37.95 -13.80 5.60
CA ALA A 235 -36.72 -14.56 5.83
C ALA A 235 -36.06 -14.99 4.52
N GLU A 236 -36.85 -15.40 3.54
CA GLU A 236 -36.38 -15.75 2.20
C GLU A 236 -35.78 -14.54 1.47
N LEU A 237 -36.43 -13.37 1.52
CA LEU A 237 -35.88 -12.12 0.99
C LEU A 237 -34.54 -11.76 1.67
N ALA A 238 -34.44 -11.93 2.99
CA ALA A 238 -33.19 -11.72 3.71
C ALA A 238 -32.09 -12.65 3.20
N ALA A 239 -32.37 -13.95 3.09
CA ALA A 239 -31.43 -14.96 2.64
C ALA A 239 -30.91 -14.69 1.23
N GLN A 240 -31.80 -14.33 0.29
CA GLN A 240 -31.41 -14.00 -1.08
C GLN A 240 -30.40 -12.86 -1.14
N HIS A 241 -30.63 -11.77 -0.40
CA HIS A 241 -29.71 -10.65 -0.38
C HIS A 241 -28.38 -10.96 0.31
N PHE A 242 -28.38 -11.78 1.36
CA PHE A 242 -27.12 -12.26 1.93
C PHE A 242 -26.34 -13.13 0.96
N LEU A 243 -27.00 -14.01 0.20
CA LEU A 243 -26.33 -14.83 -0.81
C LEU A 243 -25.71 -13.99 -1.93
N ILE A 244 -26.39 -12.92 -2.38
CA ILE A 244 -25.82 -11.98 -3.35
C ILE A 244 -24.55 -11.32 -2.79
N TRP A 245 -24.61 -10.82 -1.55
CA TRP A 245 -23.45 -10.20 -0.90
C TRP A 245 -22.27 -11.18 -0.70
N ILE A 246 -22.55 -12.44 -0.33
CA ILE A 246 -21.54 -13.50 -0.16
C ILE A 246 -20.87 -13.80 -1.49
N LYS A 247 -21.64 -13.97 -2.58
CA LYS A 247 -21.10 -14.24 -3.92
C LYS A 247 -20.25 -13.10 -4.48
N ALA A 248 -20.48 -11.88 -4.02
CA ALA A 248 -19.70 -10.71 -4.40
C ALA A 248 -18.42 -10.51 -3.55
N GLN A 249 -18.18 -11.31 -2.51
CA GLN A 249 -16.92 -11.23 -1.77
C GLN A 249 -15.76 -11.71 -2.65
N PRO A 250 -14.58 -11.05 -2.58
CA PRO A 250 -13.40 -11.51 -3.29
C PRO A 250 -13.03 -12.92 -2.80
N SER A 251 -12.61 -13.78 -3.73
CA SER A 251 -12.09 -15.10 -3.36
C SER A 251 -10.74 -14.96 -2.65
N ASP A 252 -10.31 -16.01 -1.94
CA ASP A 252 -8.98 -16.04 -1.33
C ASP A 252 -7.86 -15.80 -2.36
N GLU A 253 -8.04 -16.27 -3.59
CA GLU A 253 -7.11 -16.02 -4.70
C GLU A 253 -7.10 -14.55 -5.14
N ASP A 254 -8.26 -13.88 -5.14
CA ASP A 254 -8.33 -12.44 -5.43
C ASP A 254 -7.65 -11.63 -4.33
N ILE A 255 -7.87 -12.00 -3.07
CA ILE A 255 -7.21 -11.36 -1.91
C ILE A 255 -5.69 -11.53 -2.00
N LYS A 256 -5.19 -12.73 -2.32
CA LYS A 256 -3.75 -12.98 -2.52
C LYS A 256 -3.17 -12.12 -3.64
N LYS A 257 -3.86 -12.00 -4.78
CA LYS A 257 -3.42 -11.14 -5.89
C LYS A 257 -3.36 -9.67 -5.49
N LEU A 258 -4.38 -9.18 -4.78
CA LEU A 258 -4.42 -7.81 -4.28
C LEU A 258 -3.29 -7.52 -3.28
N LEU A 259 -2.99 -8.47 -2.40
CA LEU A 259 -1.89 -8.35 -1.45
C LEU A 259 -0.53 -8.36 -2.16
N ALA A 260 -0.34 -9.25 -3.13
CA ALA A 260 0.88 -9.30 -3.93
C ALA A 260 1.11 -7.98 -4.69
N ALA A 261 0.07 -7.45 -5.33
CA ALA A 261 0.14 -6.14 -5.98
C ALA A 261 0.51 -5.03 -4.98
N ALA A 262 -0.18 -4.97 -3.84
CA ALA A 262 0.11 -3.99 -2.79
C ALA A 262 1.56 -4.06 -2.27
N SER A 263 2.09 -5.27 -2.14
CA SER A 263 3.47 -5.48 -1.67
C SER A 263 4.50 -4.99 -2.67
N ARG A 264 4.23 -5.13 -3.98
CA ARG A 264 5.10 -4.61 -5.05
C ARG A 264 5.07 -3.09 -5.08
N ASP A 265 3.88 -2.49 -5.05
CA ASP A 265 3.72 -1.03 -5.04
C ASP A 265 4.42 -0.40 -3.82
N LEU A 266 4.30 -1.04 -2.66
CA LEU A 266 5.00 -0.62 -1.44
C LEU A 266 6.52 -0.70 -1.60
N GLN A 267 7.01 -1.78 -2.20
CA GLN A 267 8.45 -1.96 -2.41
C GLN A 267 9.00 -0.91 -3.39
N GLU A 268 8.30 -0.67 -4.50
CA GLU A 268 8.67 0.37 -5.46
C GLU A 268 8.68 1.76 -4.83
N ALA A 269 7.67 2.10 -4.04
CA ALA A 269 7.63 3.38 -3.32
C ALA A 269 8.81 3.53 -2.35
N LYS A 270 9.21 2.46 -1.67
CA LYS A 270 10.40 2.44 -0.81
C LYS A 270 11.68 2.64 -1.64
N ASP A 271 11.80 2.00 -2.80
CA ASP A 271 12.94 2.16 -3.70
C ASP A 271 13.05 3.60 -4.22
N GLN A 272 11.94 4.20 -4.63
CA GLN A 272 11.90 5.60 -5.09
C GLN A 272 12.28 6.58 -3.98
N THR A 273 11.73 6.37 -2.78
CA THR A 273 12.05 7.20 -1.62
C THR A 273 13.53 7.11 -1.25
N ARG A 274 14.11 5.90 -1.28
CA ARG A 274 15.56 5.69 -1.09
C ARG A 274 16.39 6.45 -2.11
N LYS A 275 16.02 6.38 -3.40
CA LYS A 275 16.72 7.10 -4.47
C LYS A 275 16.67 8.62 -4.25
N GLN A 276 15.50 9.17 -3.94
CA GLN A 276 15.31 10.59 -3.69
C GLN A 276 16.09 11.08 -2.45
N MET A 277 16.03 10.33 -1.35
CA MET A 277 16.79 10.64 -0.14
C MET A 277 18.30 10.61 -0.40
N THR A 278 18.79 9.59 -1.11
CA THR A 278 20.20 9.46 -1.46
C THR A 278 20.65 10.63 -2.31
N LEU A 279 19.86 10.99 -3.34
CA LEU A 279 20.13 12.14 -4.17
C LEU A 279 20.22 13.41 -3.33
N LEU A 280 19.20 13.70 -2.52
CA LEU A 280 19.14 14.88 -1.65
C LEU A 280 20.34 14.95 -0.71
N TRP A 281 20.68 13.86 -0.02
CA TRP A 281 21.84 13.83 0.87
C TRP A 281 23.14 14.07 0.13
N THR A 282 23.31 13.47 -1.05
CA THR A 282 24.54 13.65 -1.82
C THR A 282 24.68 15.04 -2.43
N ASP A 283 23.57 15.67 -2.85
CA ASP A 283 23.58 17.00 -3.47
C ASP A 283 23.70 18.12 -2.41
N THR A 284 23.31 17.83 -1.17
CA THR A 284 23.52 18.71 -0.01
C THR A 284 24.78 18.36 0.79
N GLU A 285 25.66 17.52 0.24
CA GLU A 285 26.93 17.07 0.85
C GLU A 285 26.80 16.39 2.22
N GLN A 286 25.60 15.92 2.57
CA GLN A 286 25.31 15.14 3.78
C GLN A 286 25.72 13.67 3.63
N PHE A 287 26.96 13.43 3.21
CA PHE A 287 27.45 12.09 2.86
C PHE A 287 27.42 11.11 4.03
N LYS A 288 27.69 11.59 5.25
CA LYS A 288 27.65 10.74 6.46
C LYS A 288 26.27 10.12 6.67
N GLN A 289 25.19 10.92 6.53
CA GLN A 289 23.83 10.41 6.70
C GLN A 289 23.49 9.37 5.62
N ALA A 290 23.89 9.62 4.38
CA ALA A 290 23.69 8.66 3.30
C ALA A 290 24.44 7.35 3.57
N LEU A 291 25.71 7.42 3.97
CA LEU A 291 26.50 6.24 4.31
C LEU A 291 25.90 5.48 5.49
N ASP A 292 25.60 6.14 6.60
CA ASP A 292 25.01 5.51 7.79
C ASP A 292 23.70 4.77 7.45
N TYR A 293 22.86 5.36 6.60
CA TYR A 293 21.61 4.76 6.13
C TYR A 293 21.85 3.49 5.30
N TRP A 294 22.68 3.56 4.27
CA TRP A 294 22.94 2.43 3.39
C TRP A 294 23.78 1.33 4.05
N GLU A 295 24.68 1.68 4.97
CA GLU A 295 25.40 0.72 5.82
C GLU A 295 24.44 0.01 6.80
N GLY A 296 23.41 0.72 7.29
CA GLY A 296 22.29 0.11 8.01
C GLY A 296 21.58 -0.96 7.19
N LEU A 297 21.21 -0.63 5.95
CA LEU A 297 20.56 -1.59 5.05
C LEU A 297 21.46 -2.77 4.70
N LEU A 298 22.76 -2.55 4.51
CA LEU A 298 23.71 -3.63 4.23
C LEU A 298 23.86 -4.60 5.40
N ARG A 299 23.71 -4.12 6.65
CA ARG A 299 23.69 -5.00 7.83
C ARG A 299 22.48 -5.92 7.84
N GLU A 300 21.33 -5.45 7.35
CA GLU A 300 20.11 -6.27 7.23
C GLU A 300 20.19 -7.25 6.04
N LYS A 301 20.80 -6.82 4.94
CA LYS A 301 21.00 -7.63 3.73
C LYS A 301 22.48 -7.71 3.36
N PRO A 302 23.25 -8.59 4.02
CA PRO A 302 24.66 -8.78 3.70
C PRO A 302 24.82 -9.21 2.23
N ASN A 303 25.87 -8.73 1.57
CA ASN A 303 26.21 -9.09 0.19
C ASN A 303 25.21 -8.67 -0.89
N ASP A 304 24.37 -7.67 -0.62
CA ASP A 304 23.49 -7.08 -1.64
C ASP A 304 24.29 -6.14 -2.58
N PRO A 305 24.45 -6.48 -3.87
CA PRO A 305 25.26 -5.71 -4.81
C PRO A 305 24.67 -4.33 -5.12
N GLU A 306 23.34 -4.15 -5.02
CA GLU A 306 22.71 -2.86 -5.24
C GLU A 306 23.04 -1.90 -4.10
N ILE A 307 22.93 -2.37 -2.85
CA ILE A 307 23.30 -1.58 -1.67
C ILE A 307 24.79 -1.22 -1.71
N MET A 308 25.66 -2.18 -2.02
CA MET A 308 27.10 -1.93 -2.17
C MET A 308 27.40 -0.94 -3.30
N GLY A 309 26.67 -1.01 -4.42
CA GLY A 309 26.78 -0.05 -5.53
C GLY A 309 26.40 1.37 -5.12
N ASN A 310 25.35 1.53 -4.31
CA ASN A 310 24.96 2.83 -3.75
C ASN A 310 26.02 3.38 -2.80
N LEU A 311 26.57 2.54 -1.90
CA LEU A 311 27.69 2.92 -1.03
C LEU A 311 28.92 3.37 -1.83
N ALA A 312 29.23 2.69 -2.93
CA ALA A 312 30.32 3.07 -3.83
C ALA A 312 30.06 4.45 -4.47
N GLY A 313 28.87 4.69 -4.99
CA GLY A 313 28.47 5.96 -5.58
C GLY A 313 28.50 7.14 -4.60
N ILE A 314 28.04 6.92 -3.36
CA ILE A 314 28.09 7.93 -2.29
C ILE A 314 29.54 8.25 -1.92
N ASN A 315 30.40 7.23 -1.74
CA ASN A 315 31.82 7.44 -1.49
C ASN A 315 32.50 8.21 -2.63
N LEU A 316 32.10 7.94 -3.87
CA LEU A 316 32.62 8.66 -5.03
C LEU A 316 32.23 10.14 -5.02
N LYS A 317 30.94 10.45 -4.78
CA LYS A 317 30.45 11.83 -4.64
C LYS A 317 31.11 12.56 -3.45
N ALA A 318 31.41 11.83 -2.37
CA ALA A 318 32.16 12.35 -1.23
C ALA A 318 33.67 12.56 -1.49
N GLY A 319 34.16 12.31 -2.71
CA GLY A 319 35.58 12.40 -3.08
C GLY A 319 36.43 11.20 -2.65
N ASN A 320 35.86 10.25 -1.91
CA ASN A 320 36.52 9.05 -1.37
C ASN A 320 36.63 7.93 -2.41
N TRP A 321 37.32 8.22 -3.52
CA TRP A 321 37.48 7.29 -4.64
C TRP A 321 38.11 5.94 -4.25
N ARG A 322 38.98 5.92 -3.23
CA ARG A 322 39.58 4.67 -2.71
C ARG A 322 38.51 3.72 -2.16
N LYS A 323 37.63 4.22 -1.29
CA LYS A 323 36.51 3.45 -0.73
C LYS A 323 35.47 3.10 -1.80
N ALA A 324 35.22 3.99 -2.76
CA ALA A 324 34.32 3.69 -3.87
C ALA A 324 34.80 2.47 -4.67
N ILE A 325 36.09 2.41 -5.02
CA ILE A 325 36.68 1.27 -5.72
C ILE A 325 36.65 0.00 -4.86
N GLU A 326 36.89 0.10 -3.55
CA GLU A 326 36.74 -1.04 -2.63
C GLU A 326 35.33 -1.63 -2.68
N TRP A 327 34.29 -0.79 -2.62
CA TRP A 327 32.91 -1.24 -2.72
C TRP A 327 32.58 -1.83 -4.09
N TYR A 328 33.03 -1.21 -5.19
CA TYR A 328 32.83 -1.79 -6.52
C TYR A 328 33.53 -3.15 -6.70
N ASN A 329 34.70 -3.35 -6.09
CA ASN A 329 35.33 -4.68 -6.07
C ASN A 329 34.46 -5.70 -5.33
N LYS A 330 33.91 -5.35 -4.17
CA LYS A 330 32.97 -6.21 -3.43
C LYS A 330 31.72 -6.54 -4.26
N VAL A 331 31.18 -5.57 -5.00
CA VAL A 331 30.08 -5.81 -5.97
C VAL A 331 30.48 -6.88 -7.00
N ALA A 332 31.66 -6.76 -7.60
CA ALA A 332 32.16 -7.74 -8.57
C ALA A 332 32.40 -9.14 -7.97
N GLU A 333 32.78 -9.21 -6.69
CA GLU A 333 33.00 -10.47 -5.97
C GLU A 333 31.70 -11.22 -5.67
N VAL A 334 30.64 -10.51 -5.27
CA VAL A 334 29.35 -11.13 -4.90
C VAL A 334 28.42 -11.35 -6.11
N THR A 335 28.68 -10.68 -7.22
CA THR A 335 27.95 -10.89 -8.47
C THR A 335 28.33 -12.24 -9.06
N ASN A 336 27.39 -13.04 -9.56
CA ASN A 336 27.71 -14.34 -10.17
C ASN A 336 27.83 -14.29 -11.69
N ASP A 337 27.11 -13.37 -12.33
CA ASP A 337 27.09 -13.24 -13.78
C ASP A 337 28.41 -12.65 -14.31
N ALA A 338 29.03 -13.35 -15.27
CA ALA A 338 30.32 -12.97 -15.85
C ALA A 338 30.25 -11.61 -16.57
N SER A 339 29.16 -11.35 -17.31
CA SER A 339 28.97 -10.07 -18.02
C SER A 339 28.87 -8.90 -17.05
N SER A 340 28.11 -9.07 -15.97
CA SER A 340 27.97 -8.08 -14.91
C SER A 340 29.29 -7.83 -14.18
N LYS A 341 30.09 -8.87 -13.89
CA LYS A 341 31.45 -8.71 -13.34
C LYS A 341 32.34 -7.88 -14.26
N VAL A 342 32.35 -8.20 -15.55
CA VAL A 342 33.10 -7.45 -16.57
C VAL A 342 32.66 -5.98 -16.56
N ALA A 343 31.36 -5.71 -16.54
CA ALA A 343 30.82 -4.36 -16.49
C ALA A 343 31.24 -3.59 -15.21
N THR A 344 31.22 -4.23 -14.04
CA THR A 344 31.67 -3.61 -12.78
C THR A 344 33.16 -3.28 -12.81
N TYR A 345 34.01 -4.19 -13.30
CA TYR A 345 35.44 -3.94 -13.43
C TYR A 345 35.75 -2.87 -14.48
N GLN A 346 35.03 -2.87 -15.60
CA GLN A 346 35.10 -1.79 -16.60
C GLN A 346 34.71 -0.44 -15.99
N TYR A 347 33.69 -0.40 -15.13
CA TYR A 347 33.29 0.82 -14.44
C TYR A 347 34.41 1.38 -13.55
N ILE A 348 35.12 0.52 -12.79
CA ILE A 348 36.30 0.93 -12.01
C ILE A 348 37.38 1.53 -12.91
N GLY A 349 37.67 0.89 -14.05
CA GLY A 349 38.64 1.40 -15.02
C GLY A 349 38.23 2.74 -15.65
N ASN A 350 36.94 2.91 -15.99
CA ASN A 350 36.39 4.15 -16.53
C ASN A 350 36.40 5.28 -15.50
N LEU A 351 36.14 4.96 -14.22
CA LEU A 351 36.28 5.90 -13.11
C LEU A 351 37.73 6.39 -12.99
N ALA A 352 38.70 5.47 -13.01
CA ALA A 352 40.11 5.82 -12.99
C ALA A 352 40.47 6.69 -14.20
N TRP A 353 40.03 6.31 -15.39
CA TRP A 353 40.27 7.06 -16.62
C TRP A 353 39.72 8.48 -16.55
N SER A 354 38.45 8.63 -16.15
CA SER A 354 37.77 9.93 -16.07
C SER A 354 38.51 10.88 -15.11
N LYS A 355 38.87 10.37 -13.93
CA LYS A 355 39.54 11.17 -12.92
C LYS A 355 40.98 11.53 -13.31
N LEU A 356 41.74 10.61 -13.91
CA LEU A 356 43.08 10.92 -14.41
C LEU A 356 43.05 11.89 -15.59
N ASN A 357 42.08 11.72 -16.50
CA ASN A 357 41.91 12.60 -17.65
C ASN A 357 41.52 14.04 -17.26
N SER A 358 40.84 14.22 -16.12
CA SER A 358 40.56 15.54 -15.55
C SER A 358 41.79 16.32 -15.10
N ARG A 359 42.97 15.67 -15.03
CA ARG A 359 44.25 16.25 -14.57
C ARG A 359 44.19 16.81 -13.14
N THR A 360 43.21 16.39 -12.34
CA THR A 360 43.08 16.81 -10.93
C THR A 360 43.98 16.00 -9.99
N LEU A 361 44.46 14.82 -10.41
CA LEU A 361 45.39 13.99 -9.66
C LEU A 361 46.76 13.98 -10.33
N ILE A 362 47.83 14.04 -9.53
CA ILE A 362 49.22 14.00 -9.99
C ILE A 362 50.07 13.11 -9.07
N GLY A 363 51.26 12.75 -9.55
CA GLY A 363 52.26 12.02 -8.76
C GLY A 363 51.76 10.66 -8.26
N ALA A 364 52.01 10.37 -6.98
CA ALA A 364 51.72 9.07 -6.38
C ALA A 364 50.23 8.68 -6.41
N GLU A 365 49.31 9.64 -6.22
CA GLU A 365 47.88 9.33 -6.25
C GLU A 365 47.39 9.00 -7.66
N ALA A 366 47.96 9.63 -8.69
CA ALA A 366 47.67 9.31 -10.08
C ALA A 366 48.16 7.89 -10.43
N ILE A 367 49.33 7.51 -9.93
CA ILE A 367 49.88 6.16 -10.10
C ILE A 367 48.98 5.14 -9.39
N GLU A 368 48.61 5.37 -8.12
CA GLU A 368 47.74 4.47 -7.36
C GLU A 368 46.39 4.24 -8.07
N LEU A 369 45.75 5.31 -8.53
CA LEU A 369 44.47 5.20 -9.23
C LEU A 369 44.62 4.47 -10.57
N ALA A 370 45.70 4.73 -11.31
CA ALA A 370 45.99 4.01 -12.54
C ALA A 370 46.21 2.52 -12.27
N ASP A 371 46.96 2.14 -11.24
CA ASP A 371 47.20 0.75 -10.86
C ASP A 371 45.89 0.01 -10.54
N ARG A 372 45.03 0.62 -9.72
CA ARG A 372 43.71 0.04 -9.39
C ARG A 372 42.82 -0.11 -10.61
N GLY A 373 42.81 0.90 -11.49
CA GLY A 373 42.05 0.87 -12.73
C GLY A 373 42.56 -0.21 -13.70
N ILE A 374 43.88 -0.30 -13.89
CA ILE A 374 44.53 -1.31 -14.74
C ILE A 374 44.22 -2.72 -14.20
N GLY A 375 44.40 -2.96 -12.90
CA GLY A 375 44.11 -4.26 -12.29
C GLY A 375 42.63 -4.68 -12.39
N ALA A 376 41.70 -3.72 -12.33
CA ALA A 376 40.29 -4.01 -12.61
C ALA A 376 40.08 -4.40 -14.08
N LEU A 377 40.65 -3.64 -15.03
CA LEU A 377 40.48 -3.90 -16.46
C LEU A 377 41.16 -5.19 -16.92
N GLN A 378 42.27 -5.58 -16.28
CA GLN A 378 42.90 -6.89 -16.48
C GLN A 378 41.96 -8.02 -16.06
N ARG A 379 41.35 -7.93 -14.87
CA ARG A 379 40.32 -8.90 -14.44
C ARG A 379 39.12 -8.94 -15.38
N ALA A 380 38.69 -7.80 -15.92
CA ALA A 380 37.64 -7.77 -16.94
C ALA A 380 38.06 -8.49 -18.24
N ALA A 381 39.30 -8.27 -18.70
CA ALA A 381 39.84 -8.93 -19.88
C ALA A 381 40.11 -10.43 -19.67
N GLU A 382 40.38 -10.87 -18.44
CA GLU A 382 40.48 -12.30 -18.11
C GLU A 382 39.12 -13.00 -18.22
N ILE A 383 38.04 -12.34 -17.78
CA ILE A 383 36.68 -12.90 -17.83
C ILE A 383 36.13 -12.88 -19.26
N ASP A 384 36.37 -11.81 -20.01
CA ASP A 384 35.95 -11.68 -21.41
C ASP A 384 37.13 -11.22 -22.30
N PRO A 385 38.00 -12.16 -22.72
CA PRO A 385 39.22 -11.85 -23.48
C PRO A 385 38.98 -11.25 -24.86
N LYS A 386 37.78 -11.44 -25.42
CA LYS A 386 37.41 -10.93 -26.74
C LYS A 386 36.87 -9.50 -26.68
N ASN A 387 36.69 -8.94 -25.47
CA ASN A 387 36.20 -7.59 -25.30
C ASN A 387 37.31 -6.57 -25.58
N PRO A 388 37.21 -5.72 -26.61
CA PRO A 388 38.22 -4.72 -26.85
C PRO A 388 38.18 -3.58 -25.82
N ARG A 389 37.06 -3.38 -25.11
CA ARG A 389 36.87 -2.21 -24.24
C ARG A 389 37.82 -2.20 -23.03
N PRO A 390 37.95 -3.28 -22.23
CA PRO A 390 38.87 -3.27 -21.10
C PRO A 390 40.32 -3.04 -21.51
N VAL A 391 40.73 -3.68 -22.62
CA VAL A 391 42.10 -3.61 -23.15
C VAL A 391 42.43 -2.18 -23.61
N GLY A 392 41.52 -1.54 -24.35
CA GLY A 392 41.72 -0.18 -24.84
C GLY A 392 41.72 0.87 -23.72
N THR A 393 40.82 0.73 -22.73
CA THR A 393 40.82 1.61 -21.56
C THR A 393 42.10 1.42 -20.74
N ALA A 394 42.60 0.18 -20.59
CA ALA A 394 43.83 -0.10 -19.87
C ALA A 394 45.04 0.57 -20.54
N ALA A 395 45.13 0.51 -21.88
CA ALA A 395 46.16 1.22 -22.64
C ALA A 395 46.19 2.72 -22.30
N SER A 396 45.01 3.35 -22.19
CA SER A 396 44.91 4.77 -21.81
C SER A 396 45.38 5.02 -20.37
N LEU A 397 45.10 4.10 -19.44
CA LEU A 397 45.59 4.20 -18.06
C LEU A 397 47.11 4.07 -17.96
N PHE A 398 47.72 3.17 -18.74
CA PHE A 398 49.18 3.09 -18.85
C PHE A 398 49.79 4.40 -19.37
N ASN A 399 49.15 5.08 -20.32
CA ASN A 399 49.59 6.41 -20.76
C ASN A 399 49.58 7.42 -19.61
N PHE A 400 48.47 7.51 -18.85
CA PHE A 400 48.38 8.42 -17.70
C PHE A 400 49.42 8.09 -16.63
N ARG A 401 49.62 6.81 -16.31
CA ARG A 401 50.62 6.36 -15.34
C ARG A 401 52.05 6.70 -15.78
N SER A 402 52.37 6.52 -17.06
CA SER A 402 53.66 6.94 -17.65
C SER A 402 53.92 8.44 -17.43
N THR A 403 52.90 9.28 -17.66
CA THR A 403 53.06 10.73 -17.45
C THR A 403 53.27 11.07 -15.97
N ALA A 404 52.60 10.36 -15.05
CA ALA A 404 52.75 10.56 -13.61
C ALA A 404 54.13 10.10 -13.09
N HIS A 405 54.74 9.10 -13.71
CA HIS A 405 56.10 8.62 -13.42
C HIS A 405 57.22 9.57 -13.88
N GLY A 406 56.93 10.57 -14.73
CA GLY A 406 57.94 11.48 -15.27
C GLY A 406 58.98 10.79 -16.16
N ALA A 407 60.17 11.39 -16.29
CA ALA A 407 61.27 10.81 -17.06
C ALA A 407 61.95 9.67 -16.28
N SER A 408 61.35 8.49 -16.28
CA SER A 408 61.85 7.32 -15.57
C SER A 408 61.76 6.04 -16.40
N PHE A 409 62.48 5.00 -15.97
CA PHE A 409 62.39 3.67 -16.58
C PHE A 409 60.96 3.09 -16.49
N ALA A 410 60.26 3.32 -15.38
CA ALA A 410 58.85 2.94 -15.23
C ALA A 410 57.97 3.59 -16.30
N ALA A 411 58.20 4.87 -16.60
CA ALA A 411 57.47 5.55 -17.67
C ALA A 411 57.75 4.97 -19.06
N ALA A 412 58.96 4.45 -19.31
CA ALA A 412 59.30 3.77 -20.56
C ALA A 412 58.57 2.44 -20.70
N ILE A 413 58.52 1.64 -19.62
CA ILE A 413 57.74 0.38 -19.58
C ILE A 413 56.26 0.67 -19.88
N ASP A 414 55.66 1.66 -19.22
CA ASP A 414 54.25 2.00 -19.40
C ASP A 414 53.92 2.43 -20.83
N ARG A 415 54.83 3.13 -21.53
CA ARG A 415 54.65 3.48 -22.95
C ARG A 415 54.68 2.26 -23.85
N THR A 416 55.52 1.28 -23.54
CA THR A 416 55.54 0.00 -24.28
C THR A 416 54.22 -0.75 -24.04
N SER A 417 53.81 -0.92 -22.78
CA SER A 417 52.52 -1.54 -22.44
C SER A 417 51.33 -0.86 -23.10
N GLN A 418 51.34 0.47 -23.16
CA GLN A 418 50.31 1.24 -23.86
C GLN A 418 50.27 0.93 -25.35
N LYS A 419 51.41 0.85 -26.03
CA LYS A 419 51.49 0.51 -27.45
C LYS A 419 50.99 -0.92 -27.69
N ASP A 420 51.49 -1.88 -26.94
CA ASP A 420 51.12 -3.30 -27.07
C ASP A 420 49.61 -3.49 -26.89
N LEU A 421 49.02 -2.88 -25.84
CA LEU A 421 47.59 -2.95 -25.61
C LEU A 421 46.77 -2.20 -26.66
N SER A 422 47.29 -1.13 -27.26
CA SER A 422 46.63 -0.41 -28.35
C SER A 422 46.59 -1.26 -29.62
N GLU A 423 47.69 -1.95 -29.93
CA GLU A 423 47.75 -2.90 -31.04
C GLU A 423 46.79 -4.08 -30.79
N HIS A 424 46.80 -4.65 -29.58
CA HIS A 424 45.88 -5.72 -29.20
C HIS A 424 44.42 -5.30 -29.31
N THR A 425 44.08 -4.08 -28.86
CA THR A 425 42.72 -3.53 -28.99
C THR A 425 42.29 -3.45 -30.46
N ARG A 426 43.20 -3.05 -31.36
CA ARG A 426 42.91 -3.02 -32.81
C ARG A 426 42.61 -4.42 -33.35
N VAL A 427 43.41 -5.42 -32.97
CA VAL A 427 43.18 -6.82 -33.34
C VAL A 427 41.79 -7.28 -32.88
N LEU A 428 41.44 -7.07 -31.61
CA LEU A 428 40.14 -7.44 -31.05
C LEU A 428 38.97 -6.73 -31.75
N LEU A 429 39.12 -5.44 -32.11
CA LEU A 429 38.11 -4.70 -32.87
C LEU A 429 37.92 -5.28 -34.28
N ASP A 430 38.99 -5.68 -34.96
CA ASP A 430 38.91 -6.27 -36.29
C ASP A 430 38.32 -7.69 -36.24
N GLU A 431 38.63 -8.48 -35.22
CA GLU A 431 37.98 -9.77 -34.95
C GLU A 431 36.48 -9.61 -34.67
N ALA A 432 36.10 -8.63 -33.84
CA ALA A 432 34.69 -8.34 -33.55
C ALA A 432 33.91 -7.94 -34.82
N LYS A 433 34.51 -7.14 -35.71
CA LYS A 433 33.90 -6.79 -37.00
C LYS A 433 33.73 -8.00 -37.91
N LYS A 434 34.73 -8.88 -37.99
CA LYS A 434 34.66 -10.12 -38.79
C LYS A 434 33.56 -11.06 -38.28
N ALA A 435 33.42 -11.19 -36.96
CA ALA A 435 32.35 -11.99 -36.36
C ALA A 435 30.93 -11.45 -36.64
N GLN A 436 30.77 -10.14 -36.83
CA GLN A 436 29.49 -9.52 -37.20
C GLN A 436 29.16 -9.62 -38.70
N GLY A 437 30.17 -9.79 -39.56
CA GLY A 437 30.01 -9.87 -41.02
C GLY A 437 29.77 -11.28 -41.57
N GLN A 438 29.62 -12.30 -40.72
CA GLN A 438 29.48 -13.69 -41.12
C GLN A 438 27.99 -14.10 -41.15
N PRO A 439 27.40 -14.43 -42.33
CA PRO A 439 26.00 -14.83 -42.40
C PRO A 439 25.79 -16.18 -41.71
N THR A 440 24.97 -16.20 -40.66
CA THR A 440 24.45 -17.42 -40.07
C THR A 440 23.63 -18.17 -41.12
N GLY A 441 23.99 -19.43 -41.40
CA GLY A 441 23.34 -20.28 -42.40
C GLY A 441 21.82 -20.29 -42.27
N SER A 442 21.16 -20.16 -43.41
CA SER A 442 19.71 -20.08 -43.54
C SER A 442 19.00 -21.35 -43.03
N PRO A 443 17.98 -21.24 -42.18
CA PRO A 443 16.92 -22.24 -42.12
C PRO A 443 16.00 -22.01 -43.34
N THR A 444 15.76 -23.07 -44.10
CA THR A 444 14.75 -23.11 -45.17
C THR A 444 13.37 -22.75 -44.62
N THR A 445 12.78 -21.67 -45.14
CA THR A 445 11.36 -21.33 -44.98
C THR A 445 10.51 -22.05 -46.03
N PRO A 446 9.28 -22.42 -45.70
CA PRO A 446 8.15 -22.07 -46.56
C PRO A 446 7.16 -21.15 -45.84
N ALA A 447 6.44 -20.41 -46.67
CA ALA A 447 5.75 -19.17 -46.36
C ALA A 447 4.38 -19.32 -45.68
N ALA A 448 3.97 -18.16 -45.14
CA ALA A 448 2.62 -17.61 -44.97
C ALA A 448 1.76 -18.07 -43.78
N GLY A 449 1.44 -17.10 -42.92
CA GLY A 449 0.39 -17.21 -41.91
C GLY A 449 0.46 -16.08 -40.89
N SER A 450 -0.51 -15.19 -40.95
CA SER A 450 -0.66 -13.94 -40.21
C SER A 450 -0.80 -14.06 -38.68
N THR A 451 -0.56 -12.91 -38.02
CA THR A 451 -1.04 -12.44 -36.70
C THR A 451 -0.28 -12.83 -35.43
N SER A 452 -0.22 -11.82 -34.55
CA SER A 452 -0.08 -11.84 -33.08
C SER A 452 1.24 -11.37 -32.46
N SER A 453 1.13 -10.18 -31.85
CA SER A 453 1.40 -9.89 -30.44
C SER A 453 2.83 -10.07 -29.91
N ALA A 454 3.54 -8.95 -29.81
CA ALA A 454 4.60 -8.77 -28.84
C ALA A 454 4.04 -8.69 -27.40
N PRO A 455 4.64 -9.39 -26.41
CA PRO A 455 4.66 -8.91 -25.05
C PRO A 455 6.03 -8.29 -24.76
N SER A 456 5.98 -6.98 -24.45
CA SER A 456 7.06 -6.24 -23.84
C SER A 456 7.45 -6.86 -22.49
N GLY A 457 8.73 -7.16 -22.31
CA GLY A 457 9.34 -7.52 -21.04
C GLY A 457 10.64 -6.74 -20.84
N SER A 458 10.51 -5.49 -20.39
CA SER A 458 11.67 -4.65 -20.05
C SER A 458 12.19 -5.00 -18.66
N GLY A 459 13.33 -5.68 -18.58
CA GLY A 459 14.17 -5.75 -17.39
C GLY A 459 15.30 -4.74 -17.51
N SER A 460 15.07 -3.52 -17.04
CA SER A 460 16.05 -2.43 -17.01
C SER A 460 16.95 -2.58 -15.78
N ALA A 461 18.23 -2.92 -15.99
CA ALA A 461 19.30 -2.69 -15.02
C ALA A 461 19.87 -1.28 -15.27
N GLY A 462 19.34 -0.31 -14.54
CA GLY A 462 19.76 1.09 -14.62
C GLY A 462 21.07 1.35 -13.88
N ALA A 463 22.13 1.64 -14.64
CA ALA A 463 23.24 2.45 -14.14
C ALA A 463 22.77 3.91 -13.98
N PRO A 464 23.19 4.66 -12.94
CA PRO A 464 22.67 6.00 -12.73
C PRO A 464 23.26 6.97 -13.77
N ALA A 465 22.35 7.72 -14.39
CA ALA A 465 22.63 8.81 -15.30
C ALA A 465 23.32 9.97 -14.56
N SER A 466 24.50 10.39 -15.05
CA SER A 466 25.03 11.73 -14.84
C SER A 466 24.53 12.64 -15.97
N GLY A 467 23.96 13.79 -15.61
CA GLY A 467 23.44 14.79 -16.54
C GLY A 467 24.47 15.22 -17.58
N GLY A 468 24.10 15.08 -18.86
CA GLY A 468 24.87 15.57 -20.00
C GLY A 468 24.42 16.97 -20.38
N SER A 469 25.25 17.97 -20.10
CA SER A 469 25.27 19.20 -20.89
C SER A 469 25.98 18.90 -22.20
N GLY A 470 25.30 19.16 -23.31
CA GLY A 470 25.80 18.87 -24.65
C GLY A 470 27.04 19.67 -25.01
N SER A 471 27.98 19.01 -25.69
CA SER A 471 28.84 19.68 -26.64
C SER A 471 29.22 18.69 -27.74
N SER A 472 28.67 18.93 -28.91
CA SER A 472 28.99 18.29 -30.18
C SER A 472 30.37 18.72 -30.65
N ALA A 473 31.27 17.78 -30.92
CA ALA A 473 32.48 18.02 -31.69
C ALA A 473 32.72 16.86 -32.67
N GLN A 474 32.43 17.13 -33.95
CA GLN A 474 32.98 16.38 -35.08
C GLN A 474 34.38 16.95 -35.45
N PRO A 475 35.22 16.18 -36.17
CA PRO A 475 36.65 16.43 -36.28
C PRO A 475 37.00 17.41 -37.40
N ALA A 476 38.03 18.23 -37.18
CA ALA A 476 38.62 19.10 -38.18
C ALA A 476 39.85 18.46 -38.82
N ALA A 477 39.89 18.47 -40.16
CA ALA A 477 41.07 18.29 -40.99
C ALA A 477 41.08 19.41 -42.04
N GLY A 478 42.26 19.96 -42.38
CA GLY A 478 42.47 20.73 -43.61
C GLY A 478 43.11 22.12 -43.46
N SER A 479 44.44 22.14 -43.45
CA SER A 479 45.39 23.10 -44.06
C SER A 479 44.88 24.30 -44.91
N ALA A 480 45.44 25.50 -44.67
CA ALA A 480 46.44 26.19 -45.52
C ALA A 480 46.37 27.75 -45.54
N THR A 481 47.57 28.35 -45.47
CA THR A 481 48.04 29.62 -46.11
C THR A 481 47.62 31.03 -45.64
N ALA A 482 48.63 31.73 -45.09
CA ALA A 482 49.25 32.98 -45.55
C ALA A 482 48.70 34.39 -45.16
N ARG A 483 49.61 35.10 -44.46
CA ARG A 483 50.11 36.49 -44.64
C ARG A 483 49.38 37.72 -44.03
N THR A 484 50.20 38.38 -43.19
CA THR A 484 50.56 39.82 -43.10
C THR A 484 49.76 40.83 -42.27
N GLY A 485 50.52 41.47 -41.34
CA GLY A 485 50.40 42.86 -40.85
C GLY A 485 49.44 43.08 -39.68
N SER A 486 49.62 44.00 -38.72
CA SER A 486 50.75 44.79 -38.18
C SER A 486 50.14 45.68 -37.06
N GLY A 487 50.92 46.00 -36.02
CA GLY A 487 50.71 47.13 -35.08
C GLY A 487 49.88 46.79 -33.83
N ALA A 488 50.43 46.63 -32.62
CA ALA A 488 51.15 47.56 -31.72
C ALA A 488 50.25 48.58 -30.99
N GLY A 489 50.27 48.55 -29.64
CA GLY A 489 49.81 49.66 -28.79
C GLY A 489 49.20 49.22 -27.45
N ALA A 490 49.98 49.28 -26.38
CA ALA A 490 49.59 49.02 -24.98
C ALA A 490 49.37 50.36 -24.21
N PRO A 491 49.06 50.39 -22.89
CA PRO A 491 47.98 51.15 -22.23
C PRO A 491 48.46 52.44 -21.48
N PRO A 492 47.66 53.14 -20.63
CA PRO A 492 47.44 52.74 -19.21
C PRO A 492 46.08 53.20 -18.57
N THR A 493 46.01 53.05 -17.24
CA THR A 493 44.90 52.94 -16.26
C THR A 493 44.30 54.28 -15.71
N PRO A 494 43.62 54.37 -14.52
CA PRO A 494 42.25 54.89 -14.32
C PRO A 494 42.19 56.24 -13.55
N PRO A 495 41.01 56.76 -13.12
CA PRO A 495 40.66 56.69 -11.69
C PRO A 495 39.14 56.66 -11.37
N ALA A 496 38.85 56.61 -10.06
CA ALA A 496 37.57 56.31 -9.37
C ALA A 496 36.71 57.57 -9.01
N PRO A 497 35.89 57.60 -7.92
CA PRO A 497 34.42 57.69 -7.97
C PRO A 497 33.81 58.96 -7.29
N ALA A 498 32.51 59.25 -7.49
CA ALA A 498 31.76 60.21 -6.64
C ALA A 498 30.23 60.05 -6.80
N THR A 499 29.50 59.62 -5.76
CA THR A 499 28.61 60.41 -4.87
C THR A 499 27.17 60.69 -5.37
N ALA A 500 26.19 60.25 -4.56
CA ALA A 500 24.83 60.78 -4.48
C ALA A 500 24.81 62.17 -3.81
N PRO A 501 23.73 62.98 -3.90
CA PRO A 501 22.53 62.91 -3.01
C PRO A 501 21.22 63.26 -3.79
N GLY A 502 19.98 63.28 -3.31
CA GLY A 502 19.28 63.20 -2.03
C GLY A 502 17.87 63.83 -2.19
N GLY A 503 16.91 63.50 -1.30
CA GLY A 503 15.66 64.26 -1.03
C GLY A 503 14.37 63.70 -1.68
N ALA A 504 13.46 63.04 -0.94
CA ALA A 504 12.33 63.58 -0.12
C ALA A 504 11.10 63.94 -1.00
N ALA A 505 9.82 63.71 -0.68
CA ALA A 505 8.97 63.13 0.38
C ALA A 505 7.60 62.83 -0.33
N LYS A 506 6.61 62.05 0.12
CA LYS A 506 5.76 62.20 1.31
C LYS A 506 4.65 61.11 1.25
N ALA A 507 4.28 60.56 2.41
CA ALA A 507 3.15 59.64 2.66
C ALA A 507 1.80 60.43 2.76
N PRO A 508 0.60 59.92 3.18
CA PRO A 508 0.34 58.84 4.18
C PRO A 508 -0.91 57.94 3.96
N THR A 509 -1.10 56.91 4.81
CA THR A 509 -2.33 56.66 5.60
C THR A 509 -2.20 55.45 6.56
N SER A 510 -2.51 55.71 7.85
CA SER A 510 -3.14 54.90 8.92
C SER A 510 -2.76 53.40 9.11
N GLY A 511 -2.49 52.85 10.29
CA GLY A 511 -2.63 53.32 11.68
C GLY A 511 -3.37 52.28 12.54
N SER A 512 -2.70 51.66 13.52
CA SER A 512 -3.19 51.44 14.90
C SER A 512 -2.13 50.68 15.72
N GLY A 513 -1.57 51.33 16.75
CA GLY A 513 -0.75 50.72 17.78
C GLY A 513 -1.52 50.60 19.09
N ALA A 514 -1.32 49.50 19.80
CA ALA A 514 -1.75 49.29 21.18
C ALA A 514 -0.55 48.80 22.02
N ALA A 515 -0.60 49.13 23.30
CA ALA A 515 0.50 49.34 24.23
C ALA A 515 1.34 48.11 24.63
N ALA A 516 2.58 48.41 25.01
CA ALA A 516 3.55 47.51 25.60
C ALA A 516 3.33 47.31 27.12
N ALA A 517 3.52 46.06 27.57
CA ALA A 517 3.82 45.69 28.95
C ALA A 517 5.00 44.67 28.92
N PRO A 518 5.92 44.67 29.90
CA PRO A 518 7.21 44.00 29.81
C PRO A 518 7.15 42.50 30.19
N PRO A 519 8.00 41.63 29.62
CA PRO A 519 8.12 40.26 30.11
C PRO A 519 9.04 40.16 31.33
N ARG A 520 8.60 39.36 32.30
CA ARG A 520 9.28 38.97 33.54
C ARG A 520 10.48 38.02 33.28
N PRO A 521 11.42 37.90 34.24
CA PRO A 521 12.74 37.31 34.04
C PRO A 521 12.76 35.77 33.99
N ALA A 522 13.84 35.28 33.38
CA ALA A 522 14.18 33.88 33.17
C ALA A 522 14.25 33.05 34.46
N THR A 523 13.65 31.86 34.40
CA THR A 523 13.83 30.76 35.36
C THR A 523 15.22 30.13 35.21
N PRO A 524 15.94 29.82 36.31
CA PRO A 524 17.25 29.19 36.23
C PRO A 524 17.18 27.69 35.87
N ALA A 525 18.19 27.27 35.11
CA ALA A 525 18.40 25.92 34.63
C ALA A 525 18.59 24.90 35.77
N ALA A 526 18.02 23.71 35.58
CA ALA A 526 18.28 22.53 36.41
C ALA A 526 19.72 22.01 36.17
N PRO A 527 20.42 21.51 37.21
CA PRO A 527 21.75 20.93 37.08
C PRO A 527 21.70 19.55 36.40
N PRO A 528 22.80 19.12 35.73
CA PRO A 528 22.86 17.86 35.01
C PRO A 528 22.97 16.65 35.98
N PRO A 529 22.50 15.46 35.58
CA PRO A 529 22.67 14.25 36.38
C PRO A 529 24.15 13.81 36.39
N GLU A 530 24.59 13.38 37.57
CA GLU A 530 25.93 12.89 37.88
C GLU A 530 26.35 11.69 37.03
N LYS A 531 27.64 11.64 36.69
CA LYS A 531 28.32 10.51 36.06
C LYS A 531 28.36 9.31 37.01
N PRO A 532 28.02 8.09 36.57
CA PRO A 532 28.44 6.88 37.27
C PRO A 532 29.94 6.64 37.07
N ALA A 533 30.59 6.27 38.17
CA ALA A 533 32.02 6.00 38.28
C ALA A 533 32.51 4.91 37.31
N THR A 534 33.72 5.14 36.80
CA THR A 534 34.61 4.19 36.13
C THR A 534 34.84 2.95 37.00
N GLN A 535 34.28 1.80 36.59
CA GLN A 535 34.81 0.48 36.96
C GLN A 535 35.79 0.03 35.88
N ALA A 536 37.01 -0.27 36.29
CA ALA A 536 38.02 -0.93 35.47
C ALA A 536 37.55 -2.36 35.12
N PRO A 537 37.69 -2.83 33.87
CA PRO A 537 37.39 -4.21 33.53
C PRO A 537 38.46 -5.15 34.11
N ALA A 538 38.01 -6.19 34.81
CA ALA A 538 38.81 -7.32 35.27
C ALA A 538 39.48 -8.06 34.09
N PRO A 539 40.65 -8.71 34.30
CA PRO A 539 41.35 -9.43 33.26
C PRO A 539 40.58 -10.68 32.80
N ALA A 540 40.71 -10.98 31.50
CA ALA A 540 40.05 -12.08 30.79
C ALA A 540 40.34 -13.46 31.40
N PRO A 541 39.37 -14.40 31.37
CA PRO A 541 39.65 -15.80 31.67
C PRO A 541 40.39 -16.47 30.50
N GLU A 542 41.45 -17.19 30.85
CA GLU A 542 42.32 -17.95 29.96
C GLU A 542 41.58 -18.99 29.10
N LYS A 543 42.10 -19.16 27.89
CA LYS A 543 41.68 -20.14 26.89
C LYS A 543 42.14 -21.55 27.30
N PRO A 544 41.26 -22.57 27.38
CA PRO A 544 41.72 -23.93 27.62
C PRO A 544 42.44 -24.51 26.38
N PRO A 545 43.45 -25.38 26.58
CA PRO A 545 44.29 -25.90 25.50
C PRO A 545 43.56 -26.93 24.62
N ALA A 546 44.00 -27.01 23.38
CA ALA A 546 43.53 -27.94 22.37
C ALA A 546 43.88 -29.40 22.71
N GLU A 547 42.94 -30.31 22.47
CA GLU A 547 43.17 -31.76 22.44
C GLU A 547 42.94 -32.35 21.03
N PRO A 548 43.54 -33.51 20.74
CA PRO A 548 44.08 -33.83 19.43
C PRO A 548 43.10 -34.57 18.52
N THR A 549 43.35 -34.44 17.21
CA THR A 549 42.68 -35.15 16.13
C THR A 549 43.00 -36.65 16.17
N PRO A 550 42.01 -37.55 16.05
CA PRO A 550 42.25 -38.95 15.68
C PRO A 550 42.14 -39.17 14.15
N PRO A 551 42.78 -40.24 13.63
CA PRO A 551 43.29 -40.30 12.26
C PRO A 551 42.29 -40.82 11.22
N ALA A 552 42.57 -40.45 9.97
CA ALA A 552 41.96 -41.04 8.78
C ALA A 552 42.35 -42.52 8.61
N ALA A 553 41.40 -43.32 8.12
CA ALA A 553 41.58 -44.70 7.68
C ALA A 553 40.72 -44.94 6.42
N PRO A 554 40.98 -45.96 5.59
CA PRO A 554 41.51 -45.74 4.24
C PRO A 554 40.54 -46.12 3.11
N SER A 555 40.93 -45.68 1.92
CA SER A 555 40.43 -46.11 0.62
C SER A 555 40.49 -47.63 0.41
N SER A 556 39.36 -48.20 0.03
CA SER A 556 39.22 -49.37 -0.86
C SER A 556 38.08 -48.99 -1.81
N GLY A 557 38.11 -49.13 -3.14
CA GLY A 557 38.85 -50.02 -4.00
C GLY A 557 37.82 -50.71 -4.91
N GLY A 558 37.92 -50.53 -6.23
CA GLY A 558 37.40 -51.49 -7.20
C GLY A 558 36.14 -51.13 -8.00
N SER A 559 36.39 -50.61 -9.21
CA SER A 559 35.98 -51.18 -10.51
C SER A 559 34.50 -51.33 -10.92
N ALA A 560 34.23 -50.65 -12.06
CA ALA A 560 33.55 -51.12 -13.29
C ALA A 560 32.02 -51.37 -13.29
N GLU A 561 31.29 -50.64 -14.14
CA GLU A 561 30.85 -51.15 -15.46
C GLU A 561 30.19 -50.07 -16.36
N LYS A 562 30.58 -50.10 -17.65
CA LYS A 562 29.84 -49.88 -18.92
C LYS A 562 28.75 -48.79 -19.00
N SER A 563 28.94 -47.74 -19.81
CA SER A 563 28.81 -47.69 -21.29
C SER A 563 27.38 -47.93 -21.83
N GLY A 564 26.80 -46.89 -22.42
CA GLY A 564 25.71 -46.96 -23.38
C GLY A 564 25.64 -45.67 -24.19
N GLY A 565 25.86 -45.76 -25.51
CA GLY A 565 25.64 -44.69 -26.50
C GLY A 565 26.90 -44.03 -27.02
#